data_AF-A0A225DXB7-F1
#
_entry.id   AF-A0A225DXB7-F1
#
_cell.length_a   1.000
_cell.length_b   1.000
_cell.length_c   1.000
_cell.angle_alpha   90.00
_cell.angle_beta   90.00
_cell.angle_gamma   90.00
#
_symmetry.space_group_name_H-M   'P 1'
#
loop_
_entity.id
_entity.type
_entity.pdbx_description
1 polymer ?
#
loop_
_entity_poly.entity_id
_entity_poly.type
_entity_poly.pdbx_seq_one_letter_code
_entity_poly.pdbx_strand_id
1 'polypeptide(L)'
;MLARMAVLILVSVLSMPAPAADPPVRDDRPQLKLVDPPNVRLRPRAPATKEKSDRIQALIARLAEVDRPDVGYSQTFGGYAFLPVPGHVQMGSMTVTNHGLKFSQPLHDLVALGPDALPLLLEALGDKTPTKLTFQHGDPNAISRDGTTWFSDELPGNPINPRDAKLIDSPSRELKDGDHVDKYPVKIGDLCFVAIGQIVGRPYMAARYQMTACTVINSPVEDRAFRERIQKIWASDDPTRTLFESLLVDYRTTGMPEAGWNYGSNYQTGAALRLLYYFPEEFAPIIAARLNSFDVGKVEEDKESTRQGIANGGVVVDEFVHAAAWCKEPAVRAAVRGIFRRTTNVYVFVEAAEAIGTDEAKLIVEKGNQLLDGLTAGERKDGAQYHVFEVMAARAGESAAPTFRRAFEKANPVERRLLASTLRDAKGSWSIALLKPLLDDKEPTDRVYYVPDDGRFGPIPLPPPGVPPPLPPQLAGFVRGEDKTPKIPVRVCDAVAEVLAGLVPGERGQFPAEPHRTSLDRYILRLKEKIATK
;
A
#
# COMPACT_ATOMS: atom_id res chain seq x y z
N MET A 1 -4.19 -64.43 18.46
CA MET A 1 -3.71 -63.94 17.15
C MET A 1 -3.68 -62.41 17.19
N LEU A 2 -2.70 -61.68 17.74
CA LEU A 2 -1.26 -61.92 17.88
C LEU A 2 -0.66 -62.43 16.58
N ALA A 3 -0.12 -61.53 15.75
CA ALA A 3 1.25 -61.62 15.20
C ALA A 3 1.43 -60.69 13.98
N ARG A 4 2.62 -60.06 13.94
CA ARG A 4 3.35 -59.53 12.76
C ARG A 4 3.00 -58.13 12.26
N MET A 5 3.65 -57.11 12.85
CA MET A 5 4.69 -56.34 12.13
C MET A 5 5.41 -55.38 13.08
N ALA A 6 6.42 -55.90 13.76
CA ALA A 6 7.52 -55.14 14.35
C ALA A 6 8.78 -55.96 14.07
N VAL A 7 9.66 -55.49 13.16
CA VAL A 7 11.13 -55.68 13.11
C VAL A 7 11.66 -54.80 11.95
N LEU A 8 12.79 -54.11 12.18
CA LEU A 8 13.71 -53.42 11.24
C LEU A 8 13.47 -51.92 10.94
N ILE A 9 13.77 -51.06 11.92
CA ILE A 9 14.56 -49.85 11.64
C ILE A 9 15.93 -50.10 12.26
N LEU A 10 16.82 -50.69 11.45
CA LEU A 10 18.23 -50.86 11.78
C LEU A 10 18.91 -49.49 11.62
N VAL A 11 19.64 -49.09 12.64
CA VAL A 11 20.50 -47.91 12.67
C VAL A 11 21.56 -48.04 11.56
N SER A 12 21.37 -47.32 10.46
CA SER A 12 22.43 -47.00 9.50
C SER A 12 22.99 -45.62 9.85
N VAL A 13 23.96 -45.58 10.75
CA VAL A 13 24.92 -44.47 10.80
C VAL A 13 25.79 -44.61 9.55
N LEU A 14 25.26 -44.14 8.42
CA LEU A 14 26.07 -43.82 7.26
C LEU A 14 26.94 -42.63 7.67
N SER A 15 28.26 -42.79 7.58
CA SER A 15 29.19 -41.67 7.56
C SER A 15 28.71 -40.67 6.52
N MET A 16 28.08 -39.58 6.97
CA MET A 16 27.82 -38.46 6.08
C MET A 16 29.18 -37.94 5.65
N PRO A 17 29.45 -37.79 4.33
CA PRO A 17 30.63 -37.08 3.89
C PRO A 17 30.64 -35.72 4.57
N ALA A 18 31.83 -35.26 4.99
CA ALA A 18 31.98 -33.91 5.51
C ALA A 18 31.25 -32.95 4.56
N PRO A 19 30.41 -32.02 5.08
CA PRO A 19 29.68 -31.09 4.23
C PRO A 19 30.68 -30.45 3.28
N ALA A 20 30.41 -30.56 1.98
CA ALA A 20 31.18 -29.81 0.99
C ALA A 20 31.15 -28.34 1.45
N ALA A 21 32.31 -27.68 1.42
CA ALA A 21 32.39 -26.27 1.77
C ALA A 21 31.27 -25.53 1.02
N ASP A 22 30.44 -24.80 1.76
CA ASP A 22 29.34 -24.06 1.15
C ASP A 22 29.90 -23.22 0.00
N PRO A 23 29.26 -23.22 -1.18
CA PRO A 23 29.68 -22.35 -2.26
C PRO A 23 29.79 -20.92 -1.69
N PRO A 24 30.80 -20.14 -2.10
CA PRO A 24 30.96 -18.78 -1.60
C PRO A 24 29.63 -18.05 -1.76
N VAL A 25 29.12 -17.53 -0.64
CA VAL A 25 27.89 -16.72 -0.61
C VAL A 25 28.05 -15.66 -1.68
N ARG A 26 27.23 -15.72 -2.72
CA ARG A 26 27.24 -14.67 -3.74
C ARG A 26 26.95 -13.37 -3.04
N ASP A 27 27.66 -12.33 -3.44
CA ASP A 27 27.34 -10.98 -2.98
C ASP A 27 25.99 -10.61 -3.58
N ASP A 28 24.91 -10.99 -2.90
CA ASP A 28 23.51 -10.80 -3.31
C ASP A 28 23.08 -9.33 -3.11
N ARG A 29 24.03 -8.41 -2.97
CA ARG A 29 23.75 -6.98 -2.89
C ARG A 29 23.24 -6.48 -4.26
N PRO A 30 22.13 -5.71 -4.27
CA PRO A 30 21.60 -5.16 -5.51
C PRO A 30 22.65 -4.38 -6.29
N GLN A 31 22.78 -4.67 -7.59
CA GLN A 31 23.68 -3.94 -8.49
C GLN A 31 23.10 -2.56 -8.83
N LEU A 32 23.30 -1.60 -7.94
CA LEU A 32 22.91 -0.20 -8.13
C LEU A 32 24.03 0.62 -8.79
N LYS A 33 23.65 1.58 -9.62
CA LYS A 33 24.57 2.54 -10.25
C LYS A 33 23.93 3.92 -10.38
N LEU A 34 24.75 4.96 -10.49
CA LEU A 34 24.29 6.32 -10.76
C LEU A 34 24.31 6.60 -12.27
N VAL A 35 23.24 7.21 -12.78
CA VAL A 35 23.24 7.86 -14.10
C VAL A 35 23.77 9.30 -13.99
N ASP A 36 24.05 9.94 -15.11
CA ASP A 36 24.53 11.32 -15.13
C ASP A 36 23.53 12.27 -14.46
N PRO A 37 24.01 13.27 -13.69
CA PRO A 37 23.12 14.19 -13.01
C PRO A 37 22.44 15.11 -14.03
N PRO A 38 21.13 15.39 -13.88
CA PRO A 38 20.51 16.45 -14.64
C PRO A 38 21.16 17.80 -14.24
N ASN A 39 21.29 18.70 -15.22
CA ASN A 39 21.78 20.05 -14.95
C ASN A 39 20.69 20.87 -14.25
N VAL A 40 20.69 20.83 -12.93
CA VAL A 40 19.73 21.52 -12.07
C VAL A 40 20.47 22.37 -11.04
N ARG A 41 19.97 23.57 -10.80
CA ARG A 41 20.50 24.47 -9.78
C ARG A 41 19.39 24.78 -8.81
N LEU A 42 19.60 24.40 -7.55
CA LEU A 42 18.69 24.73 -6.47
C LEU A 42 18.70 26.24 -6.24
N ARG A 43 17.52 26.85 -6.16
CA ARG A 43 17.43 28.27 -5.78
C ARG A 43 17.72 28.43 -4.29
N PRO A 44 18.44 29.49 -3.90
CA PRO A 44 18.62 29.79 -2.48
C PRO A 44 17.26 29.93 -1.79
N ARG A 45 17.09 29.23 -0.67
CA ARG A 45 15.90 29.31 0.18
C ARG A 45 16.26 30.04 1.46
N ALA A 46 15.43 30.97 1.88
CA ALA A 46 15.61 31.61 3.18
C ALA A 46 15.40 30.58 4.30
N PRO A 47 16.17 30.67 5.40
CA PRO A 47 15.90 29.87 6.60
C PRO A 47 14.45 30.04 7.08
N ALA A 48 13.93 29.04 7.78
CA ALA A 48 12.61 29.13 8.40
C ALA A 48 12.53 30.36 9.33
N THR A 49 11.45 31.13 9.21
CA THR A 49 11.20 32.26 10.13
C THR A 49 10.89 31.72 11.53
N LYS A 50 11.01 32.58 12.54
CA LYS A 50 10.68 32.20 13.91
C LYS A 50 9.25 31.69 14.04
N GLU A 51 8.28 32.36 13.41
CA GLU A 51 6.87 31.96 13.43
C GLU A 51 6.67 30.56 12.82
N LYS A 52 7.43 30.25 11.76
CA LYS A 52 7.40 28.93 11.14
C LYS A 52 8.01 27.87 12.06
N SER A 53 9.13 28.17 12.72
CA SER A 53 9.74 27.29 13.72
C SER A 53 8.82 27.04 14.91
N ASP A 54 8.17 28.07 15.43
CA ASP A 54 7.20 27.97 16.53
C ASP A 54 6.02 27.07 16.12
N ARG A 55 5.54 27.21 14.87
CA ARG A 55 4.51 26.32 14.31
C ARG A 55 4.98 24.86 14.22
N ILE A 56 6.21 24.62 13.76
CA ILE A 56 6.79 23.27 13.67
C ILE A 56 6.86 22.64 15.07
N GLN A 57 7.36 23.37 16.07
CA GLN A 57 7.41 22.89 17.46
C GLN A 57 6.03 22.57 18.01
N ALA A 58 5.02 23.41 17.74
CA ALA A 58 3.64 23.13 18.13
C ALA A 58 3.08 21.86 17.47
N LEU A 59 3.41 21.60 16.20
CA LEU A 59 3.03 20.36 15.51
C LEU A 59 3.73 19.13 16.11
N ILE A 60 5.02 19.24 16.47
CA ILE A 60 5.76 18.18 17.17
C ILE A 60 5.10 17.86 18.51
N ALA A 61 4.77 18.88 19.32
CA ALA A 61 4.11 18.68 20.60
C ALA A 61 2.74 17.97 20.45
N ARG A 62 1.98 18.29 19.40
CA ARG A 62 0.69 17.65 19.11
C ARG A 62 0.80 16.18 18.71
N LEU A 63 1.99 15.66 18.42
CA LEU A 63 2.18 14.21 18.22
C LEU A 63 1.84 13.41 19.49
N ALA A 64 1.86 14.01 20.68
CA ALA A 64 1.37 13.40 21.92
C ALA A 64 -0.13 12.98 21.84
N GLU A 65 -0.91 13.57 20.93
CA GLU A 65 -2.34 13.29 20.77
C GLU A 65 -2.62 12.02 19.97
N VAL A 66 -1.62 11.43 19.30
CA VAL A 66 -1.77 10.24 18.45
C VAL A 66 -2.19 9.04 19.30
N ASP A 67 -3.34 8.45 18.95
CA ASP A 67 -4.00 7.36 19.67
C ASP A 67 -4.28 6.11 18.82
N ARG A 68 -3.94 6.17 17.53
CA ARG A 68 -4.18 5.10 16.54
C ARG A 68 -2.92 4.83 15.73
N PRO A 69 -2.71 3.58 15.30
CA PRO A 69 -1.60 3.25 14.41
C PRO A 69 -1.79 3.91 13.05
N ASP A 70 -0.69 4.08 12.34
CA ASP A 70 -0.63 4.54 10.95
C ASP A 70 0.54 3.84 10.25
N VAL A 71 0.72 4.14 8.96
CA VAL A 71 1.84 3.68 8.16
C VAL A 71 3.17 4.15 8.76
N GLY A 72 4.03 3.21 9.10
CA GLY A 72 5.34 3.44 9.73
C GLY A 72 5.36 3.33 11.26
N TYR A 73 4.22 3.14 11.92
CA TYR A 73 4.14 2.87 13.36
C TYR A 73 2.94 1.97 13.70
N SER A 74 2.92 0.77 13.12
CA SER A 74 1.89 -0.23 13.34
C SER A 74 2.47 -1.61 13.63
N GLN A 75 1.89 -2.32 14.60
CA GLN A 75 2.26 -3.69 14.94
C GLN A 75 1.75 -4.72 13.91
N THR A 76 0.76 -4.34 13.11
CA THR A 76 0.08 -5.24 12.17
C THR A 76 0.35 -4.91 10.71
N PHE A 77 1.00 -3.77 10.46
CA PHE A 77 1.27 -3.25 9.13
C PHE A 77 2.69 -2.66 9.08
N GLY A 78 3.51 -3.16 8.18
CA GLY A 78 4.77 -2.60 7.75
C GLY A 78 4.59 -1.91 6.40
N GLY A 79 5.31 -0.81 6.20
CA GLY A 79 5.19 0.02 5.01
C GLY A 79 5.58 1.45 5.31
N TYR A 80 5.58 2.27 4.28
CA TYR A 80 5.89 3.70 4.41
C TYR A 80 4.97 4.52 3.50
N ALA A 81 4.82 5.80 3.82
CA ALA A 81 3.94 6.70 3.10
C ALA A 81 4.64 8.04 2.80
N PHE A 82 4.07 8.80 1.89
CA PHE A 82 4.32 10.22 1.78
C PHE A 82 3.00 10.96 2.00
N LEU A 83 2.67 11.19 3.27
CA LEU A 83 1.36 11.69 3.70
C LEU A 83 0.87 12.95 2.97
N PRO A 84 1.72 13.93 2.59
CA PRO A 84 1.25 15.14 1.91
C PRO A 84 0.57 14.90 0.56
N VAL A 85 0.76 13.73 -0.05
CA VAL A 85 0.11 13.36 -1.30
C VAL A 85 -0.74 12.11 -1.08
N PRO A 86 -2.09 12.21 -1.12
CA PRO A 86 -2.98 11.08 -0.93
C PRO A 86 -2.66 9.91 -1.87
N GLY A 87 -2.83 8.67 -1.40
CA GLY A 87 -2.61 7.47 -2.22
C GLY A 87 -1.16 7.04 -2.37
N HIS A 88 -0.17 7.81 -1.89
CA HIS A 88 1.24 7.40 -1.89
C HIS A 88 1.61 6.63 -0.62
N VAL A 89 1.07 5.41 -0.52
CA VAL A 89 1.41 4.42 0.50
C VAL A 89 2.05 3.23 -0.18
N GLN A 90 3.27 2.87 0.22
CA GLN A 90 3.87 1.60 -0.17
C GLN A 90 3.65 0.59 0.95
N MET A 91 2.84 -0.41 0.64
CA MET A 91 2.56 -1.53 1.53
C MET A 91 3.80 -2.43 1.61
N GLY A 92 4.18 -2.81 2.82
CA GLY A 92 5.18 -3.84 3.09
C GLY A 92 4.51 -5.11 3.60
N SER A 93 5.09 -5.71 4.64
CA SER A 93 4.51 -6.85 5.36
C SER A 93 3.22 -6.44 6.09
N MET A 94 2.17 -7.24 6.02
CA MET A 94 0.93 -6.99 6.77
C MET A 94 0.29 -8.29 7.26
N THR A 95 -0.50 -8.22 8.33
CA THR A 95 -1.48 -9.26 8.68
C THR A 95 -2.76 -9.08 7.88
N VAL A 96 -3.51 -10.16 7.61
CA VAL A 96 -4.80 -10.06 6.90
C VAL A 96 -5.90 -9.68 7.89
N THR A 97 -5.90 -8.43 8.33
CA THR A 97 -6.83 -7.91 9.35
C THR A 97 -7.20 -6.46 9.09
N ASN A 98 -8.18 -5.95 9.85
CA ASN A 98 -8.34 -4.51 9.97
C ASN A 98 -7.26 -3.92 10.88
N HIS A 99 -6.28 -3.26 10.27
CA HIS A 99 -5.18 -2.61 10.96
C HIS A 99 -5.59 -1.39 11.80
N GLY A 100 -6.80 -0.87 11.60
CA GLY A 100 -7.28 0.34 12.28
C GLY A 100 -6.43 1.58 11.99
N LEU A 101 -5.78 1.63 10.82
CA LEU A 101 -4.91 2.74 10.43
C LEU A 101 -5.71 4.04 10.37
N LYS A 102 -5.13 5.10 10.94
CA LYS A 102 -5.72 6.44 10.89
C LYS A 102 -4.60 7.47 10.71
N PHE A 103 -4.69 8.23 9.61
CA PHE A 103 -3.70 9.25 9.29
C PHE A 103 -3.59 10.31 10.40
N SER A 104 -2.37 10.53 10.87
CA SER A 104 -2.07 11.58 11.85
C SER A 104 -1.92 12.95 11.17
N GLN A 105 -2.85 13.87 11.44
CA GLN A 105 -2.79 15.21 10.86
C GLN A 105 -1.53 16.00 11.27
N PRO A 106 -1.08 16.00 12.54
CA PRO A 106 0.18 16.66 12.89
C PRO A 106 1.39 16.07 12.16
N LEU A 107 1.43 14.74 11.96
CA LEU A 107 2.50 14.09 11.21
C LEU A 107 2.46 14.48 9.73
N HIS A 108 1.28 14.44 9.10
CA HIS A 108 1.07 14.93 7.74
C HIS A 108 1.59 16.37 7.57
N ASP A 109 1.23 17.27 8.48
CA ASP A 109 1.60 18.68 8.41
C ASP A 109 3.11 18.89 8.60
N LEU A 110 3.77 18.10 9.47
CA LEU A 110 5.23 18.12 9.62
C LEU A 110 5.95 17.67 8.34
N VAL A 111 5.49 16.58 7.74
CA VAL A 111 6.06 16.08 6.47
C VAL A 111 5.83 17.12 5.37
N ALA A 112 4.64 17.72 5.29
CA ALA A 112 4.32 18.75 4.31
C ALA A 112 5.24 19.99 4.39
N LEU A 113 5.83 20.28 5.56
CA LEU A 113 6.79 21.39 5.75
C LEU A 113 8.20 21.04 5.23
N GLY A 114 8.51 19.75 5.07
CA GLY A 114 9.70 19.27 4.37
C GLY A 114 11.03 19.69 5.02
N PRO A 115 12.00 20.22 4.25
CA PRO A 115 13.33 20.52 4.77
C PRO A 115 13.33 21.56 5.90
N ASP A 116 12.31 22.42 5.99
CA ASP A 116 12.20 23.40 7.08
C ASP A 116 11.90 22.75 8.44
N ALA A 117 11.27 21.58 8.45
CA ALA A 117 10.96 20.85 9.69
C ALA A 117 12.13 19.97 10.16
N LEU A 118 13.05 19.58 9.26
CA LEU A 118 14.12 18.62 9.58
C LEU A 118 14.96 19.00 10.81
N PRO A 119 15.46 20.24 10.98
CA PRO A 119 16.30 20.57 12.14
C PRO A 119 15.60 20.32 13.48
N LEU A 120 14.35 20.77 13.60
CA LEU A 120 13.56 20.62 14.83
C LEU A 120 13.11 19.16 15.06
N LEU A 121 12.83 18.41 13.99
CA LEU A 121 12.56 16.98 14.09
C LEU A 121 13.78 16.20 14.60
N LEU A 122 14.99 16.54 14.13
CA LEU A 122 16.24 15.91 14.57
C LEU A 122 16.56 16.22 16.03
N GLU A 123 16.26 17.42 16.50
CA GLU A 123 16.35 17.80 17.92
C GLU A 123 15.36 16.99 18.77
N ALA A 124 14.13 16.82 18.27
CA ALA A 124 13.05 16.12 18.95
C ALA A 124 13.14 14.58 18.91
N LEU A 125 14.12 13.98 18.22
CA LEU A 125 14.30 12.51 18.19
C LEU A 125 14.47 11.89 19.59
N GLY A 126 14.95 12.67 20.56
CA GLY A 126 15.09 12.24 21.94
C GLY A 126 13.89 12.51 22.84
N ASP A 127 12.80 13.06 22.32
CA ASP A 127 11.63 13.44 23.11
C ASP A 127 10.92 12.19 23.67
N LYS A 128 10.95 12.09 25.00
CA LYS A 128 10.42 10.96 25.77
C LYS A 128 8.92 11.06 26.05
N THR A 129 8.28 12.15 25.63
CA THR A 129 6.85 12.37 25.88
C THR A 129 6.04 11.24 25.22
N PRO A 130 5.25 10.47 25.99
CA PRO A 130 4.43 9.42 25.44
C PRO A 130 3.26 10.01 24.65
N THR A 131 2.91 9.33 23.56
CA THR A 131 1.64 9.51 22.86
C THR A 131 0.53 8.73 23.56
N LYS A 132 -0.71 8.80 23.05
CA LYS A 132 -1.81 7.95 23.53
C LYS A 132 -1.76 6.53 22.97
N LEU A 133 -0.95 6.29 21.94
CA LEU A 133 -0.77 4.99 21.31
C LEU A 133 0.18 4.12 22.15
N THR A 134 -0.29 2.92 22.51
CA THR A 134 0.54 1.92 23.20
C THR A 134 0.47 0.61 22.43
N PHE A 135 1.63 0.07 22.10
CA PHE A 135 1.78 -1.28 21.58
C PHE A 135 1.72 -2.28 22.74
N GLN A 136 0.97 -3.36 22.53
CA GLN A 136 0.83 -4.43 23.52
C GLN A 136 1.04 -5.75 22.80
N HIS A 137 2.02 -6.51 23.26
CA HIS A 137 2.25 -7.88 22.85
C HIS A 137 1.44 -8.81 23.77
N GLY A 138 0.93 -9.93 23.24
CA GLY A 138 0.19 -10.90 24.05
C GLY A 138 -1.19 -10.46 24.55
N ASP A 139 -1.70 -9.28 24.18
CA ASP A 139 -3.10 -8.92 24.45
C ASP A 139 -4.01 -10.03 23.88
N PRO A 140 -4.92 -10.60 24.68
CA PRO A 140 -5.87 -11.59 24.20
C PRO A 140 -6.63 -11.15 22.93
N ASN A 141 -6.82 -9.85 22.74
CA ASN A 141 -7.50 -9.28 21.59
C ASN A 141 -6.54 -8.84 20.49
N ALA A 142 -5.22 -8.85 20.74
CA ALA A 142 -4.22 -8.59 19.72
C ALA A 142 -3.98 -9.84 18.87
N ILE A 143 -3.65 -9.58 17.61
CA ILE A 143 -3.37 -10.61 16.60
C ILE A 143 -2.00 -11.26 16.84
N SER A 144 -1.14 -10.60 17.61
CA SER A 144 0.22 -11.01 17.93
C SER A 144 0.32 -11.82 19.23
N ARG A 145 -0.54 -12.83 19.42
CA ARG A 145 -0.39 -13.76 20.57
C ARG A 145 0.81 -14.70 20.40
N ASP A 146 1.05 -15.11 19.16
CA ASP A 146 2.09 -16.07 18.81
C ASP A 146 3.20 -15.32 18.05
N GLY A 147 4.13 -14.67 18.76
CA GLY A 147 5.21 -13.89 18.17
C GLY A 147 6.15 -13.31 19.22
N THR A 148 6.96 -12.32 18.83
CA THR A 148 7.75 -11.52 19.78
C THR A 148 7.81 -10.06 19.34
N THR A 149 7.94 -9.15 20.30
CA THR A 149 8.17 -7.73 20.06
C THR A 149 9.52 -7.37 20.62
N TRP A 150 10.37 -6.66 19.87
CA TRP A 150 11.71 -6.31 20.31
C TRP A 150 12.17 -4.95 19.77
N PHE A 151 13.22 -4.41 20.37
CA PHE A 151 13.88 -3.22 19.85
C PHE A 151 14.91 -3.58 18.78
N SER A 152 14.90 -2.84 17.67
CA SER A 152 15.94 -2.88 16.65
C SER A 152 16.36 -1.46 16.27
N ASP A 153 17.24 -1.37 15.29
CA ASP A 153 17.88 -0.15 14.83
C ASP A 153 17.90 -0.09 13.30
N GLU A 154 16.85 -0.60 12.68
CA GLU A 154 16.72 -0.73 11.24
C GLU A 154 16.72 0.65 10.57
N LEU A 155 17.71 0.86 9.72
CA LEU A 155 17.91 2.11 9.02
C LEU A 155 18.07 1.88 7.51
N PRO A 156 16.99 1.50 6.81
CA PRO A 156 17.03 1.25 5.38
C PRO A 156 17.44 2.53 4.64
N GLY A 157 18.33 2.39 3.65
CA GLY A 157 18.89 3.51 2.89
C GLY A 157 19.46 3.07 1.55
N ASN A 158 19.80 4.05 0.73
CA ASN A 158 20.37 3.83 -0.58
C ASN A 158 21.89 3.60 -0.47
N PRO A 159 22.42 2.39 -0.70
CA PRO A 159 23.83 2.10 -0.46
C PRO A 159 24.80 2.89 -1.32
N ILE A 160 24.35 3.47 -2.45
CA ILE A 160 25.18 4.33 -3.30
C ILE A 160 25.00 5.82 -2.99
N ASN A 161 24.09 6.16 -2.07
CA ASN A 161 23.97 7.52 -1.55
C ASN A 161 25.06 7.75 -0.50
N PRO A 162 25.98 8.72 -0.68
CA PRO A 162 27.11 8.92 0.23
C PRO A 162 26.73 9.20 1.69
N ARG A 163 25.50 9.67 1.94
CA ARG A 163 24.99 9.89 3.30
C ARG A 163 24.57 8.58 3.97
N ASP A 164 23.93 7.69 3.22
CA ASP A 164 23.42 6.42 3.72
C ASP A 164 24.52 5.34 3.76
N ALA A 165 25.42 5.33 2.78
CA ALA A 165 26.49 4.33 2.64
C ALA A 165 27.33 4.20 3.92
N LYS A 166 27.56 5.32 4.62
CA LYS A 166 28.34 5.38 5.87
C LYS A 166 27.70 4.63 7.04
N LEU A 167 26.45 4.17 6.90
CA LEU A 167 25.67 3.56 7.97
C LEU A 167 25.43 2.08 7.77
N ILE A 168 25.37 1.64 6.52
CA ILE A 168 25.09 0.24 6.16
C ILE A 168 26.18 -0.67 6.73
N ASP A 169 27.39 -0.14 6.90
CA ASP A 169 28.51 -0.86 7.52
C ASP A 169 28.46 -0.84 9.06
N SER A 170 27.48 -0.18 9.69
CA SER A 170 27.32 -0.23 11.14
C SER A 170 26.71 -1.57 11.55
N PRO A 171 27.24 -2.26 12.57
CA PRO A 171 26.63 -3.49 13.05
C PRO A 171 25.20 -3.21 13.48
N SER A 172 24.27 -4.05 12.99
CA SER A 172 22.90 -4.06 13.48
C SER A 172 22.89 -4.45 14.96
N ARG A 173 21.91 -3.95 15.71
CA ARG A 173 21.68 -4.40 17.08
C ARG A 173 21.43 -5.90 17.08
N GLU A 174 22.31 -6.65 17.74
CA GLU A 174 22.08 -8.07 17.99
C GLU A 174 20.90 -8.24 18.94
N LEU A 175 19.98 -9.13 18.58
CA LEU A 175 18.90 -9.56 19.45
C LEU A 175 19.48 -10.36 20.61
N LYS A 176 19.21 -9.93 21.84
CA LYS A 176 19.60 -10.67 23.03
C LYS A 176 18.40 -11.42 23.59
N ASP A 177 18.67 -12.57 24.20
CA ASP A 177 17.67 -13.29 24.99
C ASP A 177 17.10 -12.34 26.06
N GLY A 178 15.77 -12.21 26.08
CA GLY A 178 15.07 -11.30 26.99
C GLY A 178 14.80 -9.90 26.44
N ASP A 179 15.17 -9.57 25.20
CA ASP A 179 14.81 -8.29 24.53
C ASP A 179 13.31 -8.18 24.17
N HIS A 180 12.47 -9.08 24.72
CA HIS A 180 11.04 -9.04 24.53
C HIS A 180 10.41 -7.80 25.16
N VAL A 181 9.48 -7.17 24.45
CA VAL A 181 8.77 -5.97 24.89
C VAL A 181 7.28 -6.29 24.98
N ASP A 182 6.79 -6.52 26.20
CA ASP A 182 5.36 -6.78 26.45
C ASP A 182 4.48 -5.56 26.11
N LYS A 183 4.96 -4.38 26.47
CA LYS A 183 4.22 -3.13 26.34
C LYS A 183 5.15 -1.98 26.02
N TYR A 184 4.78 -1.19 25.02
CA TYR A 184 5.55 -0.02 24.61
C TYR A 184 4.66 1.20 24.35
N PRO A 185 4.70 2.24 25.20
CA PRO A 185 4.08 3.52 24.86
C PRO A 185 4.93 4.20 23.77
N VAL A 186 4.33 4.44 22.61
CA VAL A 186 4.97 5.16 21.50
C VAL A 186 5.22 6.59 21.93
N LYS A 187 6.39 7.15 21.61
CA LYS A 187 6.83 8.48 22.05
C LYS A 187 6.92 9.45 20.88
N ILE A 188 6.96 10.74 21.18
CA ILE A 188 7.11 11.79 20.16
C ILE A 188 8.37 11.57 19.31
N GLY A 189 9.51 11.23 19.92
CA GLY A 189 10.76 10.98 19.18
C GLY A 189 10.66 9.85 18.15
N ASP A 190 9.85 8.82 18.42
CA ASP A 190 9.60 7.72 17.48
C ASP A 190 8.81 8.23 16.25
N LEU A 191 7.80 9.08 16.46
CA LEU A 191 7.02 9.66 15.38
C LEU A 191 7.82 10.72 14.58
N CYS A 192 8.74 11.44 15.23
CA CYS A 192 9.70 12.31 14.55
C CYS A 192 10.61 11.50 13.60
N PHE A 193 11.05 10.30 14.01
CA PHE A 193 11.81 9.40 13.14
C PHE A 193 11.03 8.99 11.88
N VAL A 194 9.74 8.66 12.03
CA VAL A 194 8.85 8.38 10.88
C VAL A 194 8.72 9.62 9.99
N ALA A 195 8.48 10.80 10.56
CA ALA A 195 8.37 12.05 9.80
C ALA A 195 9.62 12.34 8.96
N ILE A 196 10.80 12.18 9.57
CA ILE A 196 12.08 12.36 8.88
C ILE A 196 12.17 11.41 7.68
N GLY A 197 11.89 10.11 7.87
CA GLY A 197 11.91 9.14 6.77
C GLY A 197 11.00 9.52 5.61
N GLN A 198 9.77 9.98 5.93
CA GLN A 198 8.87 10.46 4.89
C GLN A 198 9.41 11.69 4.16
N ILE A 199 10.10 12.62 4.84
CA ILE A 199 10.71 13.79 4.20
C ILE A 199 11.89 13.38 3.31
N VAL A 200 12.77 12.51 3.80
CA VAL A 200 14.02 12.15 3.12
C VAL A 200 13.90 11.01 2.11
N GLY A 201 12.73 10.38 2.01
CA GLY A 201 12.50 9.26 1.09
C GLY A 201 13.10 7.95 1.59
N ARG A 202 12.95 7.68 2.88
CA ARG A 202 13.41 6.45 3.53
C ARG A 202 12.25 5.77 4.25
N PRO A 203 12.15 4.43 4.22
CA PRO A 203 11.12 3.72 4.95
C PRO A 203 11.48 3.60 6.45
N TYR A 204 11.67 4.75 7.12
CA TYR A 204 11.88 4.79 8.56
C TYR A 204 10.56 4.49 9.27
N MET A 205 10.55 3.37 10.00
CA MET A 205 9.36 2.86 10.68
C MET A 205 9.66 2.73 12.17
N ALA A 206 8.99 3.50 13.01
CA ALA A 206 9.08 3.39 14.46
C ALA A 206 8.57 2.03 14.97
N ALA A 207 7.58 1.47 14.27
CA ALA A 207 7.21 0.07 14.43
C ALA A 207 6.71 -0.51 13.11
N ARG A 208 7.07 -1.77 12.86
CA ARG A 208 6.56 -2.52 11.73
C ARG A 208 6.24 -3.96 12.10
N TYR A 209 5.27 -4.51 11.39
CA TYR A 209 5.00 -5.94 11.40
C TYR A 209 6.15 -6.72 10.75
N GLN A 210 6.50 -7.85 11.34
CA GLN A 210 7.29 -8.91 10.73
C GLN A 210 6.47 -10.20 10.76
N MET A 211 6.61 -11.03 9.73
CA MET A 211 5.86 -12.30 9.64
C MET A 211 5.96 -13.11 10.95
N THR A 212 4.94 -13.94 11.19
CA THR A 212 4.72 -14.71 12.43
C THR A 212 4.43 -13.82 13.65
N ALA A 213 3.55 -12.82 13.48
CA ALA A 213 3.04 -12.00 14.58
C ALA A 213 4.14 -11.26 15.38
N CYS A 214 5.28 -11.03 14.73
CA CYS A 214 6.43 -10.34 15.27
C CYS A 214 6.30 -8.83 15.05
N THR A 215 6.84 -8.03 15.97
CA THR A 215 6.89 -6.57 15.84
C THR A 215 8.31 -6.08 16.11
N VAL A 216 8.84 -5.30 15.18
CA VAL A 216 10.10 -4.58 15.36
C VAL A 216 9.79 -3.16 15.79
N ILE A 217 10.41 -2.69 16.87
CA ILE A 217 10.35 -1.29 17.34
C ILE A 217 11.70 -0.63 17.10
N ASN A 218 11.74 0.39 16.24
CA ASN A 218 12.93 1.22 16.01
C ASN A 218 12.76 2.54 16.75
N SER A 219 13.25 2.61 17.99
CA SER A 219 13.05 3.79 18.85
C SER A 219 14.35 4.59 19.04
N PRO A 220 14.50 5.78 18.44
CA PRO A 220 15.61 6.69 18.76
C PRO A 220 15.56 7.22 20.21
N VAL A 221 14.43 7.04 20.90
CA VAL A 221 14.29 7.44 22.30
C VAL A 221 14.93 6.43 23.24
N GLU A 222 14.77 5.14 22.95
CA GLU A 222 15.37 4.05 23.73
C GLU A 222 16.82 3.76 23.34
N ASP A 223 17.19 4.03 22.09
CA ASP A 223 18.55 3.81 21.58
C ASP A 223 19.23 5.14 21.20
N ARG A 224 20.09 5.62 22.11
CA ARG A 224 20.88 6.83 21.92
C ARG A 224 21.83 6.73 20.72
N ALA A 225 22.47 5.58 20.50
CA ALA A 225 23.42 5.40 19.40
C ALA A 225 22.69 5.44 18.06
N PHE A 226 21.51 4.82 17.99
CA PHE A 226 20.62 4.90 16.83
C PHE A 226 20.20 6.35 16.54
N ARG A 227 19.78 7.11 17.55
CA ARG A 227 19.48 8.54 17.42
C ARG A 227 20.66 9.36 16.88
N GLU A 228 21.84 9.17 17.46
CA GLU A 228 23.05 9.88 17.05
C GLU A 228 23.43 9.56 15.59
N ARG A 229 23.21 8.32 15.13
CA ARG A 229 23.36 7.97 13.71
C ARG A 229 22.38 8.76 12.84
N ILE A 230 21.09 8.80 13.18
CA ILE A 230 20.09 9.56 12.42
C ILE A 230 20.47 11.05 12.33
N GLN A 231 20.87 11.64 13.46
CA GLN A 231 21.33 13.03 13.52
C GLN A 231 22.57 13.25 12.64
N LYS A 232 23.56 12.35 12.68
CA LYS A 232 24.78 12.48 11.87
C LYS A 232 24.53 12.47 10.36
N ILE A 233 23.50 11.76 9.90
CA ILE A 233 23.16 11.66 8.47
C ILE A 233 22.55 12.95 7.96
N TRP A 234 21.63 13.50 8.75
CA TRP A 234 20.70 14.54 8.29
C TRP A 234 20.97 15.93 8.88
N ALA A 235 21.78 16.04 9.94
CA ALA A 235 22.22 17.33 10.45
C ALA A 235 23.02 18.08 9.37
N SER A 236 22.66 19.35 9.19
CA SER A 236 23.29 20.22 8.21
C SER A 236 22.92 21.67 8.50
N ASP A 237 23.85 22.58 8.19
CA ASP A 237 23.61 24.03 8.23
C ASP A 237 22.65 24.46 7.11
N ASP A 238 22.55 23.67 6.04
CA ASP A 238 21.62 23.84 4.94
C ASP A 238 20.82 22.55 4.71
N PRO A 239 19.74 22.33 5.49
CA PRO A 239 18.90 21.14 5.37
C PRO A 239 18.20 21.06 4.01
N THR A 240 17.92 22.20 3.38
CA THR A 240 17.24 22.27 2.08
C THR A 240 18.14 21.71 0.98
N ARG A 241 19.36 22.23 0.87
CA ARG A 241 20.35 21.73 -0.10
C ARG A 241 20.73 20.29 0.18
N THR A 242 20.89 19.94 1.45
CA THR A 242 21.19 18.57 1.88
C THR A 242 20.13 17.57 1.43
N LEU A 243 18.85 17.88 1.66
CA LEU A 243 17.75 17.05 1.22
C LEU A 243 17.72 16.95 -0.32
N PHE A 244 17.84 18.09 -1.01
CA PHE A 244 17.83 18.15 -2.46
C PHE A 244 18.92 17.28 -3.09
N GLU A 245 20.16 17.40 -2.62
CA GLU A 245 21.29 16.62 -3.12
C GLU A 245 21.11 15.11 -2.84
N SER A 246 20.58 14.75 -1.68
CA SER A 246 20.28 13.35 -1.35
C SER A 246 19.22 12.76 -2.29
N LEU A 247 18.10 13.46 -2.46
CA LEU A 247 17.03 13.04 -3.37
C LEU A 247 17.51 13.00 -4.83
N LEU A 248 18.43 13.89 -5.22
CA LEU A 248 19.02 13.87 -6.56
C LEU A 248 19.85 12.60 -6.80
N VAL A 249 20.57 12.12 -5.78
CA VAL A 249 21.29 10.84 -5.87
C VAL A 249 20.30 9.68 -6.00
N ASP A 250 19.24 9.66 -5.21
CA ASP A 250 18.19 8.63 -5.27
C ASP A 250 17.47 8.64 -6.64
N TYR A 251 17.15 9.82 -7.16
CA TYR A 251 16.57 10.00 -8.50
C TYR A 251 17.48 9.49 -9.64
N ARG A 252 18.79 9.47 -9.41
CA ARG A 252 19.79 8.96 -10.36
C ARG A 252 20.15 7.49 -10.12
N THR A 253 19.62 6.89 -9.05
CA THR A 253 19.93 5.52 -8.68
C THR A 253 19.13 4.57 -9.56
N THR A 254 19.83 3.88 -10.45
CA THR A 254 19.25 2.82 -11.29
C THR A 254 19.85 1.48 -10.88
N GLY A 255 19.19 0.40 -11.25
CA GLY A 255 19.62 -0.96 -10.95
C GLY A 255 18.76 -1.95 -11.71
N MET A 256 19.31 -3.14 -11.97
CA MET A 256 18.52 -4.23 -12.54
C MET A 256 17.56 -4.76 -11.46
N PRO A 257 16.32 -5.12 -11.82
CA PRO A 257 15.48 -5.91 -10.94
C PRO A 257 16.15 -7.27 -10.70
N GLU A 258 16.76 -7.47 -9.53
CA GLU A 258 17.18 -8.80 -9.09
C GLU A 258 16.04 -9.42 -8.29
N ALA A 259 15.63 -10.63 -8.70
CA ALA A 259 14.59 -11.42 -8.02
C ALA A 259 13.25 -10.69 -7.78
N GLY A 260 12.85 -9.79 -8.69
CA GLY A 260 11.58 -9.06 -8.62
C GLY A 260 11.59 -7.83 -7.71
N TRP A 261 12.72 -7.51 -7.07
CA TRP A 261 12.86 -6.30 -6.26
C TRP A 261 13.41 -5.15 -7.10
N ASN A 262 12.61 -4.09 -7.29
CA ASN A 262 13.02 -2.93 -8.06
C ASN A 262 13.52 -1.78 -7.16
N TYR A 263 14.62 -2.00 -6.45
CA TYR A 263 15.21 -1.00 -5.55
C TYR A 263 15.51 0.33 -6.27
N GLY A 264 16.08 0.25 -7.48
CA GLY A 264 16.34 1.43 -8.31
C GLY A 264 15.07 2.21 -8.63
N SER A 265 13.97 1.54 -9.04
CA SER A 265 12.68 2.20 -9.25
C SER A 265 12.18 2.87 -7.97
N ASN A 266 12.18 2.16 -6.84
CA ASN A 266 11.70 2.71 -5.56
C ASN A 266 12.43 4.00 -5.16
N TYR A 267 13.76 4.06 -5.33
CA TYR A 267 14.52 5.28 -5.07
C TYR A 267 14.15 6.39 -6.05
N GLN A 268 14.00 6.08 -7.34
CA GLN A 268 13.67 7.06 -8.37
C GLN A 268 12.27 7.63 -8.21
N THR A 269 11.26 6.79 -7.96
CA THR A 269 9.85 7.20 -7.80
C THR A 269 9.67 7.94 -6.48
N GLY A 270 10.24 7.44 -5.39
CA GLY A 270 10.25 8.09 -4.09
C GLY A 270 10.93 9.46 -4.12
N ALA A 271 12.03 9.60 -4.85
CA ALA A 271 12.71 10.87 -5.04
C ALA A 271 11.93 11.83 -5.96
N ALA A 272 11.40 11.35 -7.09
CA ALA A 272 10.60 12.16 -8.01
C ALA A 272 9.39 12.79 -7.31
N LEU A 273 8.67 12.01 -6.50
CA LEU A 273 7.54 12.47 -5.70
C LEU A 273 7.92 13.65 -4.79
N ARG A 274 9.04 13.54 -4.07
CA ARG A 274 9.51 14.56 -3.10
C ARG A 274 10.14 15.76 -3.78
N LEU A 275 10.84 15.54 -4.89
CA LEU A 275 11.42 16.62 -5.68
C LEU A 275 10.31 17.48 -6.31
N LEU A 276 9.24 16.86 -6.83
CA LEU A 276 8.06 17.60 -7.30
C LEU A 276 7.31 18.31 -6.17
N TYR A 277 7.31 17.77 -4.95
CA TYR A 277 6.60 18.38 -3.83
C TYR A 277 7.37 19.55 -3.19
N TYR A 278 8.66 19.37 -2.88
CA TYR A 278 9.45 20.40 -2.19
C TYR A 278 10.17 21.37 -3.12
N PHE A 279 10.46 20.96 -4.36
CA PHE A 279 11.27 21.70 -5.34
C PHE A 279 10.61 21.71 -6.75
N PRO A 280 9.30 22.03 -6.86
CA PRO A 280 8.58 21.93 -8.13
C PRO A 280 9.19 22.82 -9.22
N GLU A 281 9.62 24.04 -8.88
CA GLU A 281 10.15 25.00 -9.86
C GLU A 281 11.44 24.52 -10.53
N GLU A 282 12.33 23.87 -9.76
CA GLU A 282 13.58 23.33 -10.26
C GLU A 282 13.38 22.01 -11.01
N PHE A 283 12.48 21.15 -10.53
CA PHE A 283 12.44 19.75 -10.95
C PHE A 283 11.30 19.41 -11.93
N ALA A 284 10.22 20.19 -11.98
CA ALA A 284 9.11 19.92 -12.90
C ALA A 284 9.54 19.82 -14.37
N PRO A 285 10.42 20.69 -14.92
CA PRO A 285 10.89 20.55 -16.30
C PRO A 285 11.66 19.24 -16.55
N ILE A 286 12.44 18.78 -15.57
CA ILE A 286 13.25 17.55 -15.65
C ILE A 286 12.33 16.33 -15.67
N ILE A 287 11.35 16.29 -14.77
CA ILE A 287 10.36 15.21 -14.71
C ILE A 287 9.50 15.19 -15.96
N ALA A 288 9.02 16.35 -16.43
CA ALA A 288 8.25 16.45 -17.66
C ALA A 288 9.02 15.93 -18.88
N ALA A 289 10.31 16.30 -19.02
CA ALA A 289 11.16 15.80 -20.09
C ALA A 289 11.31 14.27 -20.02
N ARG A 290 11.52 13.72 -18.83
CA ARG A 290 11.64 12.26 -18.62
C ARG A 290 10.34 11.52 -18.93
N LEU A 291 9.20 12.00 -18.44
CA LEU A 291 7.87 11.45 -18.74
C LEU A 291 7.61 11.43 -20.25
N ASN A 292 7.99 12.50 -20.96
CA ASN A 292 7.87 12.57 -22.42
C ASN A 292 8.77 11.56 -23.14
N SER A 293 9.91 11.18 -22.55
CA SER A 293 10.82 10.18 -23.14
C SER A 293 10.44 8.73 -22.88
N PHE A 294 9.56 8.45 -21.92
CA PHE A 294 9.26 7.06 -21.56
C PHE A 294 8.66 6.28 -22.72
N ASP A 295 9.11 5.05 -22.90
CA ASP A 295 8.32 4.06 -23.62
C ASP A 295 7.17 3.60 -22.71
N VAL A 296 5.95 3.81 -23.20
CA VAL A 296 4.68 3.53 -22.51
C VAL A 296 3.83 2.53 -23.30
N GLY A 297 4.45 1.86 -24.27
CA GLY A 297 3.86 0.78 -25.03
C GLY A 297 3.55 -0.44 -24.17
N LYS A 298 2.75 -1.35 -24.74
CA LYS A 298 2.43 -2.63 -24.12
C LYS A 298 3.68 -3.53 -24.17
N VAL A 299 3.83 -4.30 -23.11
CA VAL A 299 4.98 -5.17 -22.88
C VAL A 299 4.51 -6.63 -22.96
N GLU A 300 5.22 -7.48 -23.71
CA GLU A 300 4.94 -8.92 -23.72
C GLU A 300 5.49 -9.58 -22.43
N GLU A 301 4.69 -10.43 -21.80
CA GLU A 301 4.66 -10.60 -20.34
C GLU A 301 5.87 -11.34 -19.70
N ASP A 302 6.78 -11.95 -20.44
CA ASP A 302 7.79 -12.85 -19.82
C ASP A 302 9.25 -12.35 -19.85
N LYS A 303 9.58 -11.31 -20.63
CA LYS A 303 10.97 -10.76 -20.72
C LYS A 303 11.03 -9.26 -21.00
N GLU A 304 9.93 -8.67 -21.44
CA GLU A 304 9.94 -7.34 -22.01
C GLU A 304 9.78 -6.25 -20.92
N SER A 305 9.24 -6.57 -19.74
CA SER A 305 9.06 -5.60 -18.64
C SER A 305 10.40 -5.11 -18.11
N THR A 306 11.36 -6.02 -18.00
CA THR A 306 12.75 -5.71 -17.71
C THR A 306 13.38 -4.83 -18.80
N ARG A 307 13.09 -5.08 -20.08
CA ARG A 307 13.65 -4.28 -21.19
C ARG A 307 13.07 -2.87 -21.23
N GLN A 308 11.76 -2.72 -21.12
CA GLN A 308 11.10 -1.42 -21.05
C GLN A 308 11.58 -0.65 -19.81
N GLY A 309 11.69 -1.33 -18.66
CA GLY A 309 12.28 -0.75 -17.45
C GLY A 309 13.69 -0.23 -17.70
N ILE A 310 14.58 -1.03 -18.31
CA ILE A 310 15.95 -0.62 -18.68
C ILE A 310 15.93 0.57 -19.64
N ALA A 311 15.11 0.53 -20.69
CA ALA A 311 14.98 1.61 -21.67
C ALA A 311 14.52 2.93 -21.02
N ASN A 312 13.72 2.83 -19.95
CA ASN A 312 13.25 3.96 -19.16
C ASN A 312 14.20 4.33 -17.99
N GLY A 313 15.41 3.80 -17.98
CA GLY A 313 16.44 4.12 -16.97
C GLY A 313 16.34 3.28 -15.70
N GLY A 314 15.85 2.04 -15.80
CA GLY A 314 15.65 1.12 -14.68
C GLY A 314 14.53 1.52 -13.73
N VAL A 315 13.41 2.02 -14.27
CA VAL A 315 12.24 2.45 -13.49
C VAL A 315 10.98 1.73 -13.96
N VAL A 316 10.08 1.41 -13.02
CA VAL A 316 8.72 0.94 -13.33
C VAL A 316 7.90 2.16 -13.73
N VAL A 317 7.36 2.15 -14.95
CA VAL A 317 6.77 3.35 -15.57
C VAL A 317 5.50 3.77 -14.86
N ASP A 318 4.60 2.84 -14.57
CA ASP A 318 3.35 3.09 -13.86
C ASP A 318 3.62 3.66 -12.46
N GLU A 319 4.53 3.09 -11.67
CA GLU A 319 4.93 3.66 -10.38
C GLU A 319 5.48 5.09 -10.49
N PHE A 320 6.27 5.39 -11.53
CA PHE A 320 6.80 6.74 -11.74
C PHE A 320 5.72 7.72 -12.21
N VAL A 321 4.78 7.27 -13.04
CA VAL A 321 3.63 8.07 -13.45
C VAL A 321 2.75 8.37 -12.24
N HIS A 322 2.45 7.38 -11.40
CA HIS A 322 1.74 7.55 -10.14
C HIS A 322 2.42 8.64 -9.28
N ALA A 323 3.73 8.52 -9.08
CA ALA A 323 4.54 9.49 -8.31
C ALA A 323 4.46 10.94 -8.83
N ALA A 324 4.07 11.17 -10.08
CA ALA A 324 4.02 12.47 -10.72
C ALA A 324 2.61 12.98 -11.07
N ALA A 325 1.60 12.10 -11.16
CA ALA A 325 0.29 12.42 -11.74
C ALA A 325 -0.52 13.46 -10.94
N TRP A 326 -0.30 13.53 -9.62
CA TRP A 326 -0.91 14.51 -8.71
C TRP A 326 -0.35 15.94 -8.90
N CYS A 327 0.83 16.09 -9.50
CA CYS A 327 1.56 17.36 -9.58
C CYS A 327 0.79 18.40 -10.41
N LYS A 328 0.68 19.63 -9.89
CA LYS A 328 -0.09 20.70 -10.54
C LYS A 328 0.73 21.52 -11.54
N GLU A 329 2.05 21.32 -11.61
CA GLU A 329 2.92 22.05 -12.51
C GLU A 329 2.53 21.80 -13.98
N PRO A 330 2.28 22.86 -14.79
CA PRO A 330 1.73 22.70 -16.13
C PRO A 330 2.55 21.77 -17.04
N ALA A 331 3.88 21.82 -16.94
CA ALA A 331 4.77 20.98 -17.73
C ALA A 331 4.61 19.48 -17.40
N VAL A 332 4.50 19.14 -16.11
CA VAL A 332 4.32 17.76 -15.65
C VAL A 332 2.93 17.26 -16.03
N ARG A 333 1.88 18.07 -15.79
CA ARG A 333 0.51 17.72 -16.21
C ARG A 333 0.40 17.47 -17.72
N ALA A 334 1.04 18.31 -18.52
CA ALA A 334 1.07 18.14 -19.97
C ALA A 334 1.78 16.83 -20.38
N ALA A 335 2.90 16.49 -19.72
CA ALA A 335 3.63 15.27 -19.98
C ALA A 335 2.84 14.01 -19.56
N VAL A 336 2.21 13.99 -18.40
CA VAL A 336 1.34 12.87 -17.95
C VAL A 336 0.13 12.72 -18.86
N ARG A 337 -0.51 13.82 -19.29
CA ARG A 337 -1.58 13.78 -20.30
C ARG A 337 -1.08 13.29 -21.65
N GLY A 338 0.18 13.59 -21.99
CA GLY A 338 0.90 12.99 -23.09
C GLY A 338 0.91 11.47 -22.96
N ILE A 339 1.48 10.94 -21.87
CA ILE A 339 1.53 9.50 -21.54
C ILE A 339 0.14 8.85 -21.68
N PHE A 340 -0.89 9.43 -21.05
CA PHE A 340 -2.27 8.93 -21.11
C PHE A 340 -2.75 8.66 -22.53
N ARG A 341 -2.44 9.56 -23.48
CA ARG A 341 -2.86 9.43 -24.88
C ARG A 341 -2.13 8.31 -25.62
N ARG A 342 -0.82 8.17 -25.39
CA ARG A 342 0.05 7.27 -26.16
C ARG A 342 0.19 5.88 -25.55
N THR A 343 -0.09 5.71 -24.26
CA THR A 343 0.07 4.40 -23.62
C THR A 343 -0.86 3.36 -24.21
N THR A 344 -0.37 2.14 -24.36
CA THR A 344 -1.19 0.96 -24.67
C THR A 344 -1.18 -0.04 -23.52
N ASN A 345 -0.64 0.37 -22.36
CA ASN A 345 -0.56 -0.41 -21.13
C ASN A 345 -1.67 0.06 -20.17
N VAL A 346 -2.46 -0.87 -19.66
CA VAL A 346 -3.59 -0.58 -18.77
C VAL A 346 -3.13 0.07 -17.45
N TYR A 347 -2.04 -0.42 -16.85
CA TYR A 347 -1.59 0.08 -15.56
C TYR A 347 -1.07 1.51 -15.68
N VAL A 348 -0.29 1.81 -16.73
CA VAL A 348 0.13 3.19 -17.04
C VAL A 348 -1.08 4.10 -17.32
N PHE A 349 -2.13 3.59 -17.97
CA PHE A 349 -3.38 4.33 -18.18
C PHE A 349 -4.09 4.66 -16.86
N VAL A 350 -4.17 3.72 -15.92
CA VAL A 350 -4.78 3.92 -14.60
C VAL A 350 -4.08 5.04 -13.85
N GLU A 351 -2.75 4.97 -13.75
CA GLU A 351 -1.97 5.98 -13.02
C GLU A 351 -2.02 7.35 -13.73
N ALA A 352 -1.93 7.39 -15.06
CA ALA A 352 -1.99 8.64 -15.80
C ALA A 352 -3.38 9.31 -15.77
N ALA A 353 -4.45 8.54 -15.51
CA ALA A 353 -5.81 9.07 -15.46
C ALA A 353 -6.02 10.08 -14.32
N GLU A 354 -5.17 10.06 -13.29
CA GLU A 354 -5.28 11.01 -12.18
C GLU A 354 -5.10 12.47 -12.64
N ALA A 355 -4.22 12.70 -13.61
CA ALA A 355 -3.94 14.03 -14.17
C ALA A 355 -5.04 14.55 -15.11
N ILE A 356 -5.96 13.68 -15.53
CA ILE A 356 -7.04 13.98 -16.47
C ILE A 356 -8.26 14.49 -15.70
N GLY A 357 -8.72 15.69 -16.08
CA GLY A 357 -9.89 16.31 -15.47
C GLY A 357 -11.19 15.59 -15.85
N THR A 358 -12.21 15.70 -15.00
CA THR A 358 -13.54 15.12 -15.29
C THR A 358 -14.24 15.81 -16.46
N ASP A 359 -13.82 17.03 -16.82
CA ASP A 359 -14.24 17.75 -18.02
C ASP A 359 -13.70 17.12 -19.32
N GLU A 360 -12.74 16.20 -19.22
CA GLU A 360 -12.18 15.43 -20.34
C GLU A 360 -12.78 14.02 -20.46
N ALA A 361 -13.99 13.79 -19.94
CA ALA A 361 -14.66 12.49 -19.92
C ALA A 361 -14.65 11.77 -21.29
N LYS A 362 -14.83 12.51 -22.40
CA LYS A 362 -14.77 11.96 -23.76
C LYS A 362 -13.41 11.32 -24.07
N LEU A 363 -12.30 12.00 -23.73
CA LEU A 363 -10.95 11.48 -23.94
C LEU A 363 -10.73 10.18 -23.15
N ILE A 364 -11.23 10.12 -21.92
CA ILE A 364 -11.13 8.93 -21.07
C ILE A 364 -11.91 7.76 -21.69
N VAL A 365 -13.12 8.00 -22.17
CA VAL A 365 -13.96 6.98 -22.81
C VAL A 365 -13.34 6.47 -24.10
N GLU A 366 -12.86 7.36 -24.96
CA GLU A 366 -12.18 7.00 -26.21
C GLU A 366 -10.95 6.15 -25.94
N LYS A 367 -10.10 6.59 -25.00
CA LYS A 367 -8.88 5.86 -24.65
C LYS A 367 -9.18 4.52 -23.98
N GLY A 368 -10.15 4.49 -23.06
CA GLY A 368 -10.60 3.27 -22.40
C GLY A 368 -11.13 2.24 -23.40
N ASN A 369 -11.95 2.66 -24.36
CA ASN A 369 -12.44 1.77 -25.43
C ASN A 369 -11.27 1.24 -26.28
N GLN A 370 -10.32 2.10 -26.67
CA GLN A 370 -9.13 1.67 -27.42
C GLN A 370 -8.34 0.58 -26.68
N LEU A 371 -8.14 0.76 -25.37
CA LEU A 371 -7.45 -0.23 -24.54
C LEU A 371 -8.25 -1.53 -24.46
N LEU A 372 -9.56 -1.43 -24.16
CA LEU A 372 -10.45 -2.59 -24.09
C LEU A 372 -10.45 -3.39 -25.40
N ASP A 373 -10.40 -2.75 -26.56
CA ASP A 373 -10.33 -3.43 -27.85
C ASP A 373 -8.98 -4.11 -28.10
N GLY A 374 -7.90 -3.57 -27.51
CA GLY A 374 -6.53 -4.07 -27.62
C GLY A 374 -6.12 -5.15 -26.61
N LEU A 375 -6.99 -5.50 -25.64
CA LEU A 375 -6.67 -6.51 -24.63
C LEU A 375 -6.63 -7.92 -25.21
N THR A 376 -5.60 -8.68 -24.85
CA THR A 376 -5.46 -10.11 -25.15
C THR A 376 -6.38 -10.94 -24.25
N ALA A 377 -6.54 -12.23 -24.58
CA ALA A 377 -7.29 -13.16 -23.74
C ALA A 377 -6.65 -13.35 -22.36
N GLY A 378 -5.31 -13.32 -22.27
CA GLY A 378 -4.56 -13.42 -21.01
C GLY A 378 -4.86 -12.24 -20.09
N GLU A 379 -4.65 -11.02 -20.57
CA GLU A 379 -4.94 -9.81 -19.78
C GLU A 379 -6.39 -9.73 -19.31
N ARG A 380 -7.33 -10.22 -20.15
CA ARG A 380 -8.74 -10.31 -19.75
C ARG A 380 -8.98 -11.29 -18.60
N LYS A 381 -8.27 -12.42 -18.63
CA LYS A 381 -8.31 -13.42 -17.57
C LYS A 381 -7.71 -12.87 -16.28
N ASP A 382 -6.67 -12.04 -16.39
CA ASP A 382 -6.00 -11.41 -15.26
C ASP A 382 -6.74 -10.17 -14.74
N GLY A 383 -7.78 -9.73 -15.45
CA GLY A 383 -8.71 -8.70 -14.99
C GLY A 383 -8.37 -7.27 -15.41
N ALA A 384 -7.42 -7.07 -16.33
CA ALA A 384 -6.98 -5.74 -16.77
C ALA A 384 -8.14 -4.85 -17.28
N GLN A 385 -9.16 -5.43 -17.92
CA GLN A 385 -10.37 -4.72 -18.34
C GLN A 385 -11.07 -4.01 -17.19
N TYR A 386 -11.08 -4.58 -15.98
CA TYR A 386 -11.79 -4.02 -14.85
C TYR A 386 -11.14 -2.73 -14.36
N HIS A 387 -9.81 -2.63 -14.40
CA HIS A 387 -9.10 -1.39 -14.13
C HIS A 387 -9.45 -0.27 -15.13
N VAL A 388 -9.63 -0.62 -16.41
CA VAL A 388 -10.10 0.35 -17.41
C VAL A 388 -11.52 0.83 -17.08
N PHE A 389 -12.41 -0.09 -16.69
CA PHE A 389 -13.77 0.25 -16.28
C PHE A 389 -13.81 1.09 -14.99
N GLU A 390 -12.98 0.80 -13.99
CA GLU A 390 -12.87 1.58 -12.75
C GLU A 390 -12.52 3.04 -13.04
N VAL A 391 -11.50 3.27 -13.89
CA VAL A 391 -11.12 4.62 -14.32
C VAL A 391 -12.28 5.32 -15.05
N MET A 392 -12.93 4.64 -15.99
CA MET A 392 -14.05 5.21 -16.74
C MET A 392 -15.23 5.55 -15.81
N ALA A 393 -15.57 4.68 -14.86
CA ALA A 393 -16.63 4.90 -13.88
C ALA A 393 -16.33 6.09 -12.97
N ALA A 394 -15.11 6.17 -12.43
CA ALA A 394 -14.71 7.20 -11.48
C ALA A 394 -14.52 8.57 -12.13
N ARG A 395 -14.04 8.64 -13.38
CA ARG A 395 -13.59 9.89 -14.01
C ARG A 395 -14.45 10.37 -15.18
N ALA A 396 -15.07 9.47 -15.95
CA ALA A 396 -15.91 9.86 -17.09
C ALA A 396 -17.41 9.89 -16.78
N GLY A 397 -17.83 9.31 -15.64
CA GLY A 397 -19.22 9.30 -15.19
C GLY A 397 -20.18 8.78 -16.27
N GLU A 398 -21.27 9.50 -16.50
CA GLU A 398 -22.33 9.09 -17.43
C GLU A 398 -21.83 8.90 -18.88
N SER A 399 -20.74 9.55 -19.28
CA SER A 399 -20.17 9.37 -20.63
C SER A 399 -19.65 7.95 -20.85
N ALA A 400 -19.34 7.20 -19.79
CA ALA A 400 -18.94 5.80 -19.87
C ALA A 400 -20.13 4.82 -20.00
N ALA A 401 -21.36 5.27 -19.74
CA ALA A 401 -22.53 4.40 -19.68
C ALA A 401 -22.75 3.54 -20.95
N PRO A 402 -22.57 4.05 -22.19
CA PRO A 402 -22.69 3.23 -23.39
C PRO A 402 -21.67 2.09 -23.46
N THR A 403 -20.45 2.30 -22.99
CA THR A 403 -19.41 1.26 -22.95
C THR A 403 -19.78 0.18 -21.94
N PHE A 404 -20.22 0.56 -20.73
CA PHE A 404 -20.69 -0.39 -19.72
C PHE A 404 -21.89 -1.22 -20.22
N ARG A 405 -22.87 -0.60 -20.87
CA ARG A 405 -24.04 -1.32 -21.40
C ARG A 405 -23.63 -2.42 -22.38
N ARG A 406 -22.78 -2.09 -23.36
CA ARG A 406 -22.24 -3.08 -24.32
C ARG A 406 -21.45 -4.19 -23.64
N ALA A 407 -20.74 -3.87 -22.56
CA ALA A 407 -19.99 -4.85 -21.78
C ALA A 407 -20.94 -5.81 -21.05
N PHE A 408 -21.95 -5.30 -20.35
CA PHE A 408 -22.96 -6.12 -19.65
C PHE A 408 -23.74 -7.06 -20.58
N GLU A 409 -24.09 -6.59 -21.79
CA GLU A 409 -24.80 -7.38 -22.80
C GLU A 409 -24.02 -8.64 -23.24
N LYS A 410 -22.68 -8.55 -23.27
CA LYS A 410 -21.80 -9.66 -23.69
C LYS A 410 -21.26 -10.48 -22.52
N ALA A 411 -21.32 -9.93 -21.32
CA ALA A 411 -20.75 -10.52 -20.12
C ALA A 411 -21.51 -11.78 -19.68
N ASN A 412 -20.76 -12.80 -19.24
CA ASN A 412 -21.28 -13.92 -18.47
C ASN A 412 -21.58 -13.50 -17.01
N PRO A 413 -22.23 -14.34 -16.18
CA PRO A 413 -22.57 -13.97 -14.79
C PRO A 413 -21.38 -13.50 -13.93
N VAL A 414 -20.20 -14.11 -14.08
CA VAL A 414 -18.98 -13.72 -13.34
C VAL A 414 -18.50 -12.33 -13.78
N GLU A 415 -18.49 -12.09 -15.09
CA GLU A 415 -18.11 -10.79 -15.66
C GLU A 415 -19.11 -9.70 -15.29
N ARG A 416 -20.42 -9.98 -15.29
CA ARG A 416 -21.45 -9.02 -14.84
C ARG A 416 -21.24 -8.64 -13.37
N ARG A 417 -20.90 -9.61 -12.51
CA ARG A 417 -20.54 -9.35 -11.10
C ARG A 417 -19.35 -8.40 -11.00
N LEU A 418 -18.27 -8.68 -11.73
CA LEU A 418 -17.04 -7.89 -11.69
C LEU A 418 -17.25 -6.48 -12.28
N LEU A 419 -17.96 -6.35 -13.40
CA LEU A 419 -18.38 -5.05 -13.96
C LEU A 419 -19.27 -4.26 -13.00
N ALA A 420 -20.16 -4.92 -12.26
CA ALA A 420 -20.96 -4.24 -11.24
C ALA A 420 -20.06 -3.68 -10.13
N SER A 421 -19.04 -4.42 -9.69
CA SER A 421 -18.13 -3.94 -8.63
C SER A 421 -17.33 -2.69 -9.02
N THR A 422 -16.97 -2.52 -10.31
CA THR A 422 -16.25 -1.31 -10.75
C THR A 422 -17.11 -0.05 -10.73
N LEU A 423 -18.44 -0.19 -10.64
CA LEU A 423 -19.39 0.92 -10.48
C LEU A 423 -19.60 1.34 -9.02
N ARG A 424 -18.95 0.70 -8.04
CA ARG A 424 -19.10 1.02 -6.61
C ARG A 424 -18.77 2.48 -6.29
N ASP A 425 -17.75 3.02 -6.94
CA ASP A 425 -17.28 4.39 -6.73
C ASP A 425 -17.79 5.38 -7.82
N ALA A 426 -18.67 4.90 -8.71
CA ALA A 426 -19.25 5.73 -9.76
C ALA A 426 -20.15 6.81 -9.15
N LYS A 427 -19.90 8.07 -9.51
CA LYS A 427 -20.72 9.21 -9.07
C LYS A 427 -21.92 9.39 -10.00
N GLY A 428 -23.11 9.59 -9.42
CA GLY A 428 -24.34 9.95 -10.13
C GLY A 428 -25.35 8.81 -10.28
N SER A 429 -26.54 9.12 -10.81
CA SER A 429 -27.66 8.17 -10.94
C SER A 429 -27.54 7.20 -12.12
N TRP A 430 -26.64 7.46 -13.08
CA TRP A 430 -26.46 6.63 -14.28
C TRP A 430 -26.01 5.20 -13.95
N SER A 431 -25.17 5.02 -12.92
CA SER A 431 -24.74 3.70 -12.45
C SER A 431 -25.91 2.89 -11.88
N ILE A 432 -26.81 3.55 -11.14
CA ILE A 432 -28.06 2.95 -10.64
C ILE A 432 -28.94 2.52 -11.83
N ALA A 433 -29.09 3.37 -12.85
CA ALA A 433 -29.88 3.05 -14.03
C ALA A 433 -29.32 1.84 -14.81
N LEU A 434 -27.99 1.70 -14.89
CA LEU A 434 -27.34 0.54 -15.51
C LEU A 434 -27.48 -0.74 -14.69
N LEU A 435 -27.39 -0.65 -13.36
CA LEU A 435 -27.43 -1.80 -12.46
C LEU A 435 -28.84 -2.29 -12.19
N LYS A 436 -29.86 -1.42 -12.23
CA LYS A 436 -31.25 -1.76 -11.92
C LYS A 436 -31.77 -3.01 -12.66
N PRO A 437 -31.59 -3.17 -13.98
CA PRO A 437 -32.07 -4.37 -14.70
C PRO A 437 -31.42 -5.67 -14.21
N LEU A 438 -30.18 -5.61 -13.68
CA LEU A 438 -29.46 -6.78 -13.21
C LEU A 438 -29.94 -7.28 -11.84
N LEU A 439 -30.81 -6.53 -11.15
CA LEU A 439 -31.48 -7.02 -9.93
C LEU A 439 -32.50 -8.15 -10.22
N ASP A 440 -32.83 -8.40 -11.49
CA ASP A 440 -33.65 -9.53 -11.94
C ASP A 440 -32.80 -10.74 -12.38
N ASP A 441 -31.48 -10.56 -12.55
CA ASP A 441 -30.57 -11.61 -13.00
C ASP A 441 -30.23 -12.58 -11.87
N LYS A 442 -30.84 -13.77 -11.90
CA LYS A 442 -30.67 -14.82 -10.90
C LYS A 442 -29.59 -15.84 -11.28
N GLU A 443 -28.84 -15.63 -12.35
CA GLU A 443 -27.78 -16.55 -12.75
C GLU A 443 -26.68 -16.62 -11.68
N PRO A 444 -26.16 -17.81 -11.35
CA PRO A 444 -25.10 -17.97 -10.35
C PRO A 444 -23.75 -17.46 -10.89
N THR A 445 -22.93 -16.94 -10.00
CA THR A 445 -21.55 -16.51 -10.25
C THR A 445 -20.56 -17.58 -9.75
N ASP A 446 -19.27 -17.25 -9.78
CA ASP A 446 -18.17 -18.04 -9.23
C ASP A 446 -18.04 -17.98 -7.71
N ARG A 447 -18.76 -17.05 -7.06
CA ARG A 447 -18.70 -16.84 -5.60
C ARG A 447 -19.79 -17.63 -4.87
N VAL A 448 -19.50 -17.96 -3.62
CA VAL A 448 -20.47 -18.48 -2.65
C VAL A 448 -20.46 -17.63 -1.39
N TYR A 449 -21.61 -17.49 -0.76
CA TYR A 449 -21.69 -17.10 0.64
C TYR A 449 -21.56 -18.34 1.51
N TYR A 450 -20.72 -18.25 2.54
CA TYR A 450 -20.62 -19.27 3.57
C TYR A 450 -21.70 -18.98 4.61
N VAL A 451 -22.59 -19.94 4.82
CA VAL A 451 -23.61 -19.84 5.87
C VAL A 451 -23.01 -20.44 7.13
N PRO A 452 -22.90 -19.69 8.24
CA PRO A 452 -22.54 -20.28 9.52
C PRO A 452 -23.50 -21.43 9.84
N ASP A 453 -22.96 -22.61 10.16
CA ASP A 453 -23.77 -23.78 10.56
C ASP A 453 -24.61 -23.38 11.78
N ASP A 454 -25.93 -23.39 11.62
CA ASP A 454 -26.97 -22.76 12.46
C ASP A 454 -27.14 -23.40 13.86
N GLY A 455 -26.15 -24.16 14.32
CA GLY A 455 -26.18 -24.78 15.64
C GLY A 455 -24.90 -25.43 16.16
N ARG A 456 -23.78 -25.46 15.42
CA ARG A 456 -22.51 -26.02 15.96
C ARG A 456 -21.64 -25.01 16.68
N PHE A 457 -21.85 -23.73 16.41
CA PHE A 457 -21.52 -22.68 17.35
C PHE A 457 -22.83 -22.22 17.98
N GLY A 458 -23.31 -22.96 18.98
CA GLY A 458 -24.35 -22.41 19.87
C GLY A 458 -23.93 -21.02 20.34
N PRO A 459 -24.86 -20.15 20.78
CA PRO A 459 -24.51 -18.81 21.26
C PRO A 459 -23.31 -18.96 22.18
N ILE A 460 -22.16 -18.39 21.80
CA ILE A 460 -20.97 -18.42 22.65
C ILE A 460 -21.48 -17.85 23.97
N PRO A 461 -21.57 -18.63 25.06
CA PRO A 461 -22.13 -18.13 26.29
C PRO A 461 -21.36 -16.86 26.61
N LEU A 462 -22.07 -15.74 26.66
CA LEU A 462 -21.44 -14.47 27.00
C LEU A 462 -20.72 -14.73 28.32
N PRO A 463 -19.40 -14.52 28.36
CA PRO A 463 -18.66 -14.76 29.58
C PRO A 463 -19.25 -13.86 30.68
N PRO A 464 -19.22 -14.29 31.95
CA PRO A 464 -19.71 -13.48 33.05
C PRO A 464 -19.07 -12.07 33.00
N PRO A 465 -19.76 -11.01 33.46
CA PRO A 465 -19.22 -9.66 33.46
C PRO A 465 -17.80 -9.63 34.07
N GLY A 466 -16.82 -9.16 33.30
CA GLY A 466 -15.41 -9.11 33.71
C GLY A 466 -14.53 -10.28 33.26
N VAL A 467 -15.08 -11.27 32.54
CA VAL A 467 -14.32 -12.35 31.91
C VAL A 467 -14.28 -12.12 30.40
N PRO A 468 -13.11 -12.06 29.74
CA PRO A 468 -13.02 -11.93 28.29
C PRO A 468 -13.55 -13.22 27.61
N PRO A 469 -14.23 -13.11 26.45
CA PRO A 469 -14.80 -14.28 25.78
C PRO A 469 -13.69 -15.25 25.34
N PRO A 470 -13.90 -16.59 25.46
CA PRO A 470 -12.98 -17.54 24.88
C PRO A 470 -12.98 -17.38 23.36
N LEU A 471 -11.79 -17.27 22.76
CA LEU A 471 -11.66 -17.17 21.31
C LEU A 471 -12.11 -18.47 20.63
N PRO A 472 -12.64 -18.39 19.40
CA PRO A 472 -12.92 -19.58 18.59
C PRO A 472 -11.64 -20.41 18.41
N PRO A 473 -11.77 -21.75 18.33
CA PRO A 473 -10.63 -22.65 18.14
C PRO A 473 -9.82 -22.22 16.90
N GLN A 474 -8.50 -22.15 17.09
CA GLN A 474 -7.54 -21.77 16.06
C GLN A 474 -7.80 -22.53 14.75
N LEU A 475 -7.88 -21.79 13.64
CA LEU A 475 -8.05 -22.27 12.26
C LEU A 475 -6.91 -23.19 11.74
N ALA A 476 -6.03 -23.68 12.62
CA ALA A 476 -4.86 -24.49 12.28
C ALA A 476 -5.19 -25.94 11.85
N GLY A 477 -6.46 -26.34 11.80
CA GLY A 477 -6.92 -27.67 11.36
C GLY A 477 -7.67 -27.72 10.02
N PHE A 478 -7.82 -26.61 9.29
CA PHE A 478 -8.76 -26.52 8.15
C PHE A 478 -8.28 -27.12 6.81
N VAL A 479 -7.32 -28.04 6.82
CA VAL A 479 -6.86 -28.69 5.58
C VAL A 479 -7.04 -30.20 5.72
N ARG A 480 -8.02 -30.73 4.95
CA ARG A 480 -8.41 -32.16 4.74
C ARG A 480 -9.63 -32.71 5.49
N GLY A 481 -10.63 -31.88 5.73
CA GLY A 481 -12.03 -32.35 5.79
C GLY A 481 -12.78 -31.81 4.59
N GLU A 482 -13.65 -32.59 3.95
CA GLU A 482 -14.66 -32.03 3.02
C GLU A 482 -15.36 -30.86 3.72
N ASP A 483 -15.23 -29.66 3.17
CA ASP A 483 -15.86 -28.47 3.73
C ASP A 483 -17.39 -28.61 3.63
N LYS A 484 -17.99 -29.12 4.71
CA LYS A 484 -19.44 -29.35 4.85
C LYS A 484 -20.21 -28.07 5.15
N THR A 485 -19.55 -26.91 5.19
CA THR A 485 -20.23 -25.64 5.44
C THR A 485 -21.26 -25.40 4.33
N PRO A 486 -22.54 -25.18 4.65
CA PRO A 486 -23.53 -24.86 3.64
C PRO A 486 -23.12 -23.62 2.85
N LYS A 487 -23.10 -23.76 1.52
CA LYS A 487 -22.72 -22.70 0.58
C LYS A 487 -23.95 -22.24 -0.18
N ILE A 488 -24.17 -20.93 -0.19
CA ILE A 488 -25.21 -20.30 -1.02
C ILE A 488 -24.50 -19.68 -2.24
N PRO A 489 -24.76 -20.15 -3.47
CA PRO A 489 -24.21 -19.52 -4.66
C PRO A 489 -24.59 -18.05 -4.74
N VAL A 490 -23.62 -17.15 -4.94
CA VAL A 490 -23.89 -15.73 -5.15
C VAL A 490 -24.45 -15.57 -6.55
N ARG A 491 -25.63 -14.95 -6.70
CA ARG A 491 -26.22 -14.60 -8.01
C ARG A 491 -25.78 -13.21 -8.44
N VAL A 492 -25.94 -12.90 -9.73
CA VAL A 492 -25.68 -11.55 -10.26
C VAL A 492 -26.47 -10.49 -9.48
N CYS A 493 -27.77 -10.71 -9.24
CA CYS A 493 -28.60 -9.78 -8.47
C CYS A 493 -28.15 -9.58 -7.02
N ASP A 494 -27.51 -10.58 -6.39
CA ASP A 494 -26.99 -10.47 -5.03
C ASP A 494 -25.79 -9.50 -5.00
N ALA A 495 -24.84 -9.67 -5.93
CA ALA A 495 -23.67 -8.79 -6.04
C ALA A 495 -24.04 -7.37 -6.47
N VAL A 496 -25.00 -7.23 -7.37
CA VAL A 496 -25.52 -5.91 -7.80
C VAL A 496 -26.19 -5.20 -6.64
N ALA A 497 -26.96 -5.91 -5.81
CA ALA A 497 -27.55 -5.34 -4.61
C ALA A 497 -26.50 -4.89 -3.58
N GLU A 498 -25.39 -5.62 -3.43
CA GLU A 498 -24.25 -5.21 -2.60
C GLU A 498 -23.65 -3.87 -3.07
N VAL A 499 -23.45 -3.70 -4.38
CA VAL A 499 -22.93 -2.45 -4.95
C VAL A 499 -23.92 -1.29 -4.77
N LEU A 500 -25.19 -1.52 -5.09
CA LEU A 500 -26.25 -0.51 -4.97
C LEU A 500 -26.49 -0.06 -3.52
N ALA A 501 -26.20 -0.90 -2.53
CA ALA A 501 -26.25 -0.53 -1.12
C ALA A 501 -25.34 0.68 -0.81
N GLY A 502 -24.20 0.80 -1.49
CA GLY A 502 -23.30 1.96 -1.35
C GLY A 502 -23.74 3.18 -2.15
N LEU A 503 -24.46 2.99 -3.26
CA LEU A 503 -24.84 4.06 -4.20
C LEU A 503 -26.17 4.75 -3.87
N VAL A 504 -27.04 4.14 -3.05
CA VAL A 504 -28.37 4.68 -2.72
C VAL A 504 -28.34 5.27 -1.29
N PRO A 505 -28.14 6.59 -1.12
CA PRO A 505 -28.08 7.21 0.21
C PRO A 505 -29.39 6.99 0.99
N GLY A 506 -29.26 6.83 2.31
CA GLY A 506 -30.38 6.90 3.26
C GLY A 506 -31.01 5.55 3.64
N GLU A 507 -30.23 4.49 3.83
CA GLU A 507 -30.73 3.31 4.55
C GLU A 507 -29.72 2.71 5.52
N ARG A 508 -30.23 2.38 6.71
CA ARG A 508 -29.62 1.49 7.71
C ARG A 508 -29.69 0.01 7.29
N GLY A 509 -30.01 -0.29 6.04
CA GLY A 509 -29.95 -1.64 5.50
C GLY A 509 -28.55 -1.92 5.00
N GLN A 510 -27.62 -2.18 5.93
CA GLN A 510 -26.38 -2.87 5.56
C GLN A 510 -26.80 -4.12 4.77
N PHE A 511 -26.14 -4.36 3.63
CA PHE A 511 -26.25 -5.64 2.94
C PHE A 511 -26.17 -6.77 3.99
N PRO A 512 -27.06 -7.78 3.97
CA PRO A 512 -27.19 -8.71 5.08
C PRO A 512 -25.83 -9.30 5.50
N ALA A 513 -25.43 -9.08 6.75
CA ALA A 513 -24.15 -9.58 7.28
C ALA A 513 -24.10 -11.12 7.26
N GLU A 514 -25.25 -11.75 7.45
CA GLU A 514 -25.47 -13.20 7.31
C GLU A 514 -26.46 -13.45 6.17
N PRO A 515 -25.96 -13.58 4.92
CA PRO A 515 -26.81 -13.73 3.77
C PRO A 515 -27.41 -15.13 3.73
N HIS A 516 -28.72 -15.22 3.97
CA HIS A 516 -29.56 -16.37 3.65
C HIS A 516 -30.36 -16.07 2.38
N ARG A 517 -30.73 -17.08 1.58
CA ARG A 517 -31.44 -16.84 0.30
C ARG A 517 -32.69 -15.97 0.47
N THR A 518 -33.51 -16.28 1.48
CA THR A 518 -34.71 -15.49 1.83
C THR A 518 -34.40 -14.06 2.26
N SER A 519 -33.31 -13.82 3.00
CA SER A 519 -32.95 -12.46 3.44
C SER A 519 -32.41 -11.63 2.28
N LEU A 520 -31.63 -12.24 1.39
CA LEU A 520 -31.17 -11.63 0.13
C LEU A 520 -32.34 -11.28 -0.79
N ASP A 521 -33.27 -12.21 -1.04
CA ASP A 521 -34.43 -11.97 -1.91
C ASP A 521 -35.30 -10.82 -1.37
N ARG A 522 -35.54 -10.78 -0.05
CA ARG A 522 -36.27 -9.68 0.60
C ARG A 522 -35.53 -8.35 0.51
N TYR A 523 -34.20 -8.36 0.63
CA TYR A 523 -33.37 -7.16 0.48
C TYR A 523 -33.47 -6.61 -0.94
N ILE A 524 -33.31 -7.48 -1.95
CA ILE A 524 -33.40 -7.11 -3.37
C ILE A 524 -34.77 -6.53 -3.71
N LEU A 525 -35.87 -7.12 -3.20
CA LEU A 525 -37.23 -6.58 -3.43
C LEU A 525 -37.38 -5.16 -2.88
N ARG A 526 -36.97 -4.91 -1.63
CA ARG A 526 -37.00 -3.55 -1.04
C ARG A 526 -36.14 -2.56 -1.82
N LEU A 527 -34.97 -3.01 -2.27
CA LEU A 527 -34.06 -2.19 -3.06
C LEU A 527 -34.70 -1.79 -4.41
N LYS A 528 -35.39 -2.71 -5.10
CA LYS A 528 -36.14 -2.42 -6.34
C LYS A 528 -37.23 -1.39 -6.13
N GLU A 529 -38.05 -1.54 -5.07
CA GLU A 529 -39.11 -0.60 -4.72
C GLU A 529 -38.53 0.81 -4.49
N LYS A 530 -37.45 0.91 -3.74
CA LYS A 530 -36.79 2.19 -3.45
C LYS A 530 -36.24 2.86 -4.72
N ILE A 531 -35.57 2.10 -5.58
CA ILE A 531 -35.05 2.62 -6.85
C ILE A 531 -36.20 3.03 -7.80
N ALA A 532 -37.40 2.49 -7.66
CA ALA A 532 -38.56 2.92 -8.45
C ALA A 532 -39.16 4.26 -7.95
N THR A 533 -38.96 4.60 -6.67
CA THR A 533 -39.48 5.85 -6.07
C THR A 533 -38.56 7.06 -6.20
N LYS A 534 -37.31 6.86 -6.62
CA LYS A 534 -36.33 7.91 -6.92
C LYS A 534 -36.24 8.11 -8.43
#